data_AF-A0A944YJ29-F1
#
_entry.id   AF-A0A944YJ29-F1
#
_cell.length_a   1.000
_cell.length_b   1.000
_cell.length_c   1.000
_cell.angle_alpha   90.00
_cell.angle_beta   90.00
_cell.angle_gamma   90.00
#
_symmetry.space_group_name_H-M   'P 1'
#
loop_
_entity.id
_entity.type
_entity.pdbx_description
1 polymer ?
#
loop_
_entity_poly.entity_id
_entity_poly.type
_entity_poly.pdbx_seq_one_letter_code
_entity_poly.pdbx_strand_id
1 'polypeptide(L)'
;MNFQRFIGIFRKLLEKGPVWSLSRIGNEFRHPTFLFMKRLMLMLKTAQQRLGILFNKNKNNDEDHITAVYDLNTNPITFDFASFLLGAEIFSNKNGKNSFVLLLVNRNDDTEIDGKYSSVVDEAAMKWRLENIILQLINLCPACIGYSVLPKSSSISEIIKDKLVFPEFYDGKYIPSHDLRKLKKG
;
A
#
# COMPACT_ATOMS: atom_id res chain seq x y z
N MET A 1 1.21 17.57 20.73
CA MET A 1 -0.05 16.79 20.54
C MET A 1 -1.19 17.67 21.05
N ASN A 2 -2.14 18.09 20.19
CA ASN A 2 -3.16 19.08 20.58
C ASN A 2 -4.16 18.50 21.60
N PHE A 3 -4.42 19.22 22.68
CA PHE A 3 -5.33 18.85 23.77
C PHE A 3 -6.75 18.49 23.25
N GLN A 4 -7.23 19.19 22.21
CA GLN A 4 -8.49 18.89 21.55
C GLN A 4 -8.55 17.51 20.87
N ARG A 5 -7.41 16.99 20.34
CA ARG A 5 -7.35 15.63 19.79
C ARG A 5 -7.50 14.58 20.88
N PHE A 6 -6.97 14.85 22.08
CA PHE A 6 -7.03 13.91 23.20
C PHE A 6 -8.46 13.78 23.74
N ILE A 7 -9.16 14.90 23.91
CA ILE A 7 -10.59 14.92 24.29
C ILE A 7 -11.45 14.18 23.26
N GLY A 8 -11.19 14.39 21.96
CA GLY A 8 -11.93 13.69 20.89
C GLY A 8 -11.70 12.18 20.85
N ILE A 9 -10.52 11.70 21.26
CA ILE A 9 -10.24 10.26 21.39
C ILE A 9 -10.97 9.69 22.60
N PHE A 10 -10.94 10.39 23.74
CA PHE A 10 -11.67 9.98 24.96
C PHE A 10 -13.18 9.91 24.75
N ARG A 11 -13.77 10.89 24.06
CA ARG A 11 -15.21 10.89 23.74
C ARG A 11 -15.60 9.69 22.88
N LYS A 12 -14.76 9.35 21.89
CA LYS A 12 -14.98 8.17 21.02
C LYS A 12 -14.75 6.86 21.75
N LEU A 13 -13.84 6.81 22.72
CA LEU A 13 -13.64 5.67 23.61
C LEU A 13 -14.90 5.38 24.43
N LEU A 14 -15.56 6.43 24.92
CA LEU A 14 -16.82 6.33 25.65
C LEU A 14 -18.00 5.96 24.74
N GLU A 15 -18.08 6.51 23.53
CA GLU A 15 -19.17 6.25 22.58
C GLU A 15 -19.10 4.86 21.92
N LYS A 16 -17.90 4.32 21.64
CA LYS A 16 -17.71 3.06 20.90
C LYS A 16 -17.08 1.92 21.71
N GLY A 17 -16.66 2.20 22.94
CA GLY A 17 -16.10 1.22 23.88
C GLY A 17 -14.62 0.87 23.65
N PRO A 18 -14.02 0.08 24.57
CA PRO A 18 -12.59 -0.27 24.56
C PRO A 18 -12.21 -1.22 23.40
N VAL A 19 -13.15 -2.05 22.92
CA VAL A 19 -12.94 -2.93 21.76
C VAL A 19 -12.64 -2.10 20.50
N TRP A 20 -13.32 -0.96 20.32
CA TRP A 20 -13.05 -0.05 19.21
C TRP A 20 -11.65 0.55 19.27
N SER A 21 -11.16 0.91 20.46
CA SER A 21 -9.78 1.41 20.60
C SER A 21 -8.72 0.36 20.32
N LEU A 22 -8.93 -0.89 20.75
CA LEU A 22 -8.02 -1.99 20.45
C LEU A 22 -7.99 -2.29 18.95
N SER A 23 -9.16 -2.32 18.30
CA SER A 23 -9.28 -2.45 16.84
C SER A 23 -8.52 -1.33 16.12
N ARG A 24 -8.61 -0.09 16.61
CA ARG A 24 -7.89 1.06 16.05
C ARG A 24 -6.37 0.94 16.19
N ILE A 25 -5.88 0.44 17.33
CA ILE A 25 -4.46 0.15 17.53
C ILE A 25 -4.00 -0.93 16.55
N GLY A 26 -4.79 -2.00 16.39
CA GLY A 26 -4.51 -3.04 15.40
C GLY A 26 -4.45 -2.50 13.97
N ASN A 27 -5.38 -1.61 13.60
CA ASN A 27 -5.38 -0.99 12.28
C ASN A 27 -4.18 -0.04 12.08
N GLU A 28 -3.70 0.61 13.13
CA GLU A 28 -2.51 1.46 13.11
C GLU A 28 -1.21 0.66 12.87
N PHE A 29 -1.15 -0.61 13.28
CA PHE A 29 -0.04 -1.49 12.90
C PHE A 29 -0.06 -1.87 11.42
N ARG A 30 -1.26 -2.01 10.83
CA ARG A 30 -1.42 -2.29 9.39
C ARG A 30 -1.18 -1.06 8.52
N HIS A 31 -1.72 0.09 8.96
CA HIS A 31 -1.63 1.40 8.31
C HIS A 31 -1.11 2.43 9.31
N PRO A 32 0.21 2.56 9.49
CA PRO A 32 0.74 3.53 10.44
C PRO A 32 0.40 4.93 9.95
N THR A 33 -0.43 5.65 10.68
CA THR A 33 -0.79 7.05 10.42
C THR A 33 0.00 7.99 11.33
N PHE A 34 0.29 7.58 12.56
CA PHE A 34 1.12 8.30 13.52
C PHE A 34 2.60 8.24 13.16
N LEU A 35 3.29 9.38 13.24
CA LEU A 35 4.74 9.47 12.94
C LEU A 35 5.58 8.49 13.75
N PHE A 36 5.25 8.31 15.03
CA PHE A 36 5.96 7.38 15.91
C PHE A 36 5.82 5.94 15.42
N MET A 37 4.60 5.49 15.12
CA MET A 37 4.35 4.14 14.61
C MET A 37 4.98 3.92 13.23
N LYS A 38 4.94 4.93 12.35
CA LYS A 38 5.67 4.89 11.06
C LYS A 38 7.16 4.61 11.27
N ARG A 39 7.80 5.32 12.20
CA ARG A 39 9.24 5.17 12.48
C ARG A 39 9.55 3.81 13.10
N LEU A 40 8.74 3.35 14.05
CA LEU A 40 8.89 2.05 14.69
C LEU A 40 8.78 0.91 13.67
N MET A 41 7.73 0.93 12.84
CA MET A 41 7.50 -0.07 11.81
C MET A 41 8.64 -0.10 10.78
N LEU A 42 9.13 1.07 10.36
CA LEU A 42 10.25 1.17 9.44
C LEU A 42 11.52 0.58 10.06
N MET A 43 11.83 0.89 11.33
CA MET A 43 12.96 0.27 12.04
C MET A 43 12.83 -1.25 12.12
N LEU A 44 11.65 -1.76 12.50
CA LEU A 44 11.40 -3.21 12.60
C LEU A 44 11.56 -3.91 11.25
N LYS A 45 10.98 -3.34 10.18
CA LYS A 45 11.07 -3.89 8.82
C LYS A 45 12.49 -3.83 8.27
N THR A 46 13.21 -2.74 8.48
CA THR A 46 14.63 -2.64 8.10
C THR A 46 15.48 -3.64 8.89
N ALA A 47 15.22 -3.84 10.18
CA ALA A 47 15.91 -4.84 11.00
C ALA A 47 15.61 -6.27 10.51
N GLN A 48 14.35 -6.59 10.24
CA GLN A 48 13.93 -7.87 9.66
C GLN A 48 14.58 -8.11 8.30
N GLN A 49 14.64 -7.10 7.43
CA GLN A 49 15.29 -7.21 6.13
C GLN A 49 16.80 -7.43 6.28
N ARG A 50 17.48 -6.70 7.17
CA ARG A 50 18.92 -6.89 7.42
C ARG A 50 19.25 -8.27 8.01
N LEU A 51 18.43 -8.75 8.96
CA LEU A 51 18.53 -10.12 9.46
C LEU A 51 18.27 -11.13 8.34
N GLY A 52 17.21 -10.91 7.56
CA GLY A 52 16.87 -11.75 6.40
C GLY A 52 17.99 -11.80 5.35
N ILE A 53 18.64 -10.68 5.03
CA ILE A 53 19.77 -10.61 4.10
C ILE A 53 20.98 -11.40 4.63
N LEU A 54 21.23 -11.37 5.94
CA LEU A 54 22.29 -12.17 6.57
C LEU A 54 22.00 -13.68 6.48
N PHE A 55 20.73 -14.09 6.56
CA PHE A 55 20.31 -15.50 6.46
C PHE A 55 19.98 -15.96 5.03
N ASN A 56 19.77 -15.05 4.09
CA ASN A 56 19.22 -15.33 2.74
C ASN A 56 20.11 -14.70 1.65
N LYS A 57 21.42 -14.93 1.74
CA LYS A 57 22.48 -14.33 0.90
C LYS A 57 22.50 -14.83 -0.56
N ASN A 58 21.43 -15.46 -1.06
CA ASN A 58 21.45 -16.13 -2.36
C ASN A 58 20.13 -16.01 -3.14
N LYS A 59 19.48 -14.84 -3.09
CA LYS A 59 18.32 -14.55 -3.94
C LYS A 59 18.65 -13.43 -4.90
N ASN A 60 19.22 -13.83 -6.03
CA ASN A 60 19.19 -13.03 -7.24
C ASN A 60 17.72 -12.81 -7.60
N ASN A 61 17.23 -11.58 -7.45
CA ASN A 61 16.07 -11.16 -8.22
C ASN A 61 16.54 -10.88 -9.65
N ASP A 62 16.66 -11.97 -10.41
CA ASP A 62 16.95 -12.00 -11.85
C ASP A 62 15.80 -11.40 -12.68
N GLU A 63 14.68 -11.01 -12.06
CA GLU A 63 13.63 -10.24 -12.75
C GLU A 63 14.15 -8.83 -13.09
N ASP A 64 14.13 -8.46 -14.37
CA ASP A 64 14.53 -7.12 -14.86
C ASP A 64 13.58 -5.99 -14.43
N HIS A 65 12.53 -6.32 -13.69
CA HIS A 65 11.48 -5.42 -13.26
C HIS A 65 11.15 -5.59 -11.78
N ILE A 66 10.55 -4.56 -11.19
CA ILE A 66 9.97 -4.63 -9.84
C ILE A 66 8.49 -5.02 -9.90
N THR A 67 7.92 -5.41 -8.77
CA THR A 67 6.46 -5.56 -8.61
C THR A 67 5.89 -4.35 -7.89
N ALA A 68 4.98 -3.61 -8.51
CA ALA A 68 4.26 -2.51 -7.88
C ALA A 68 2.87 -3.00 -7.44
N VAL A 69 2.49 -2.82 -6.18
CA VAL A 69 1.20 -3.26 -5.64
C VAL A 69 0.34 -2.05 -5.28
N TYR A 70 -0.77 -1.88 -6.01
CA TYR A 70 -1.78 -0.88 -5.70
C TYR A 70 -2.97 -1.53 -5.02
N ASP A 71 -3.10 -1.26 -3.71
CA ASP A 71 -4.10 -1.89 -2.86
C ASP A 71 -5.36 -1.03 -2.76
N LEU A 72 -6.46 -1.50 -3.36
CA LEU A 72 -7.75 -0.82 -3.34
C LEU A 72 -8.49 -0.97 -2.01
N ASN A 73 -8.00 -1.79 -1.07
CA ASN A 73 -8.54 -1.83 0.28
C ASN A 73 -8.20 -0.56 1.08
N THR A 74 -7.14 0.14 0.67
CA THR A 74 -6.54 1.24 1.45
C THR A 74 -6.47 2.53 0.68
N ASN A 75 -6.54 2.47 -0.65
CA ASN A 75 -6.44 3.63 -1.52
C ASN A 75 -7.72 3.78 -2.35
N PRO A 76 -8.24 5.00 -2.51
CA PRO A 76 -9.32 5.25 -3.45
C PRO A 76 -8.81 5.03 -4.87
N ILE A 77 -9.63 4.38 -5.71
CA ILE A 77 -9.19 3.88 -7.02
C ILE A 77 -8.52 4.94 -7.92
N THR A 78 -8.95 6.20 -7.89
CA THR A 78 -8.48 7.24 -8.84
C THR A 78 -7.60 8.33 -8.26
N PHE A 79 -7.71 8.69 -6.98
CA PHE A 79 -7.20 9.99 -6.50
C PHE A 79 -5.67 10.08 -6.52
N ASP A 80 -4.98 9.00 -6.16
CA ASP A 80 -3.51 8.98 -6.03
C ASP A 80 -2.83 8.04 -7.03
N PHE A 81 -3.57 7.50 -8.00
CA PHE A 81 -3.06 6.43 -8.85
C PHE A 81 -1.94 6.91 -9.80
N ALA A 82 -2.06 8.10 -10.40
CA ALA A 82 -1.00 8.64 -11.24
C ALA A 82 0.29 8.91 -10.43
N SER A 83 0.14 9.47 -9.22
CA SER A 83 1.26 9.66 -8.29
C SER A 83 1.91 8.33 -7.91
N PHE A 84 1.10 7.28 -7.72
CA PHE A 84 1.58 5.95 -7.44
C PHE A 84 2.43 5.38 -8.58
N LEU A 85 1.96 5.48 -9.83
CA LEU A 85 2.72 5.01 -11.01
C LEU A 85 4.08 5.70 -11.12
N LEU A 86 4.11 7.02 -10.95
CA LEU A 86 5.36 7.78 -10.93
C LEU A 86 6.28 7.34 -9.77
N GLY A 87 5.69 7.04 -8.61
CA GLY A 87 6.42 6.50 -7.47
C GLY A 87 7.06 5.15 -7.76
N ALA A 88 6.34 4.26 -8.44
CA ALA A 88 6.82 2.95 -8.86
C ALA A 88 7.98 3.08 -9.85
N GLU A 89 7.87 3.98 -10.83
CA GLU A 89 8.94 4.25 -11.80
C GLU A 89 10.20 4.79 -11.11
N ILE A 90 10.07 5.79 -10.23
CA ILE A 90 11.20 6.32 -9.46
C ILE A 90 11.84 5.22 -8.61
N PHE A 91 11.03 4.39 -7.95
CA PHE A 91 11.52 3.30 -7.13
C PHE A 91 12.24 2.22 -7.96
N SER A 92 11.71 1.89 -9.14
CA SER A 92 12.37 0.99 -10.10
C SER A 92 13.76 1.50 -10.46
N ASN A 93 13.84 2.75 -10.92
CA ASN A 93 15.09 3.36 -11.37
C ASN A 93 16.14 3.40 -10.24
N LYS A 94 15.71 3.69 -9.00
CA LYS A 94 16.59 3.70 -7.82
C LYS A 94 17.18 2.34 -7.46
N ASN A 95 16.50 1.27 -7.85
CA ASN A 95 16.96 -0.09 -7.61
C ASN A 95 17.65 -0.71 -8.85
N GLY A 96 18.02 0.12 -9.84
CA GLY A 96 18.68 -0.34 -11.06
C GLY A 96 17.79 -1.16 -12.00
N LYS A 97 16.47 -1.03 -11.86
CA LYS A 97 15.48 -1.66 -12.74
C LYS A 97 14.83 -0.57 -13.60
N ASN A 98 14.43 -0.89 -14.82
CA ASN A 98 13.86 0.11 -15.75
C ASN A 98 12.35 -0.04 -15.97
N SER A 99 11.72 -1.02 -15.31
CA SER A 99 10.31 -1.31 -15.50
C SER A 99 9.68 -1.96 -14.28
N PHE A 100 8.35 -1.99 -14.27
CA PHE A 100 7.56 -2.65 -13.24
C PHE A 100 6.33 -3.35 -13.80
N VAL A 101 5.90 -4.41 -13.12
CA VAL A 101 4.58 -5.02 -13.30
C VAL A 101 3.66 -4.55 -12.18
N LEU A 102 2.47 -4.11 -12.54
CA LEU A 102 1.46 -3.63 -11.59
C LEU A 102 0.52 -4.75 -11.13
N LEU A 103 0.35 -4.91 -9.81
CA LEU A 103 -0.67 -5.74 -9.20
C LEU A 103 -1.74 -4.84 -8.58
N LEU A 104 -2.96 -4.94 -9.08
CA LEU A 104 -4.14 -4.28 -8.54
C LEU A 104 -4.84 -5.24 -7.58
N VAL A 105 -4.76 -4.98 -6.28
CA VAL A 105 -5.47 -5.78 -5.27
C VAL A 105 -6.89 -5.28 -5.19
N ASN A 106 -7.85 -6.15 -5.50
CA ASN A 106 -9.25 -5.78 -5.42
C ASN A 106 -9.71 -5.61 -3.97
N ARG A 107 -10.75 -4.82 -3.78
CA ARG A 107 -11.30 -4.54 -2.47
C ARG A 107 -12.02 -5.76 -1.91
N ASN A 108 -11.73 -6.08 -0.66
CA ASN A 108 -12.46 -7.04 0.16
C ASN A 108 -13.55 -6.31 0.93
N ASP A 109 -14.70 -6.97 1.08
CA ASP A 109 -15.90 -6.39 1.67
C ASP A 109 -15.69 -5.96 3.14
N ASP A 110 -14.68 -6.55 3.81
CA ASP A 110 -14.36 -6.33 5.23
C ASP A 110 -13.46 -5.11 5.52
N THR A 111 -13.06 -4.33 4.49
CA THR A 111 -12.09 -3.23 4.66
C THR A 111 -12.76 -1.86 4.70
N GLU A 112 -12.62 -1.20 5.87
CA GLU A 112 -13.10 0.16 6.15
C GLU A 112 -12.28 1.22 5.40
N ILE A 113 -12.52 1.37 4.09
CA ILE A 113 -12.40 2.70 3.49
C ILE A 113 -13.53 3.55 4.09
N ASP A 114 -13.22 4.80 4.42
CA ASP A 114 -14.17 5.80 4.95
C ASP A 114 -15.59 5.51 4.45
N GLY A 115 -16.51 5.20 5.37
CA GLY A 115 -17.86 4.75 5.02
C GLY A 115 -18.58 5.69 4.06
N LYS A 116 -18.17 6.96 4.03
CA LYS A 116 -18.63 7.98 3.08
C LYS A 116 -18.19 7.74 1.63
N TYR A 117 -16.99 7.23 1.40
CA TYR A 117 -16.52 6.90 0.06
C TYR A 117 -17.26 5.66 -0.45
N SER A 118 -17.37 4.64 0.40
CA SER A 118 -18.05 3.39 0.09
C SER A 118 -19.55 3.57 -0.15
N SER A 119 -20.19 4.59 0.44
CA SER A 119 -21.60 4.90 0.18
C SER A 119 -21.84 5.60 -1.17
N VAL A 120 -20.79 6.10 -1.82
CA VAL A 120 -20.88 6.84 -3.11
C VAL A 120 -20.27 6.04 -4.26
N VAL A 121 -19.34 5.13 -3.96
CA VAL A 121 -18.63 4.32 -4.94
C VAL A 121 -18.96 2.86 -4.73
N ASP A 122 -19.88 2.36 -5.56
CA ASP A 122 -20.23 0.95 -5.64
C ASP A 122 -19.26 0.17 -6.55
N GLU A 123 -19.44 -1.16 -6.61
CA GLU A 123 -18.61 -2.04 -7.43
C GLU A 123 -18.68 -1.68 -8.92
N ALA A 124 -19.85 -1.26 -9.41
CA ALA A 124 -20.02 -0.84 -10.81
C ALA A 124 -19.20 0.41 -11.12
N ALA A 125 -19.22 1.42 -10.24
CA ALA A 125 -18.42 2.63 -10.38
C ALA A 125 -16.93 2.34 -10.21
N MET A 126 -16.52 1.37 -9.39
CA MET A 126 -15.13 0.92 -9.33
C MET A 126 -14.69 0.29 -10.65
N LYS A 127 -15.48 -0.64 -11.19
CA LYS A 127 -15.19 -1.29 -12.48
C LYS A 127 -15.11 -0.27 -13.60
N TRP A 128 -16.06 0.66 -13.67
CA TRP A 128 -16.05 1.73 -14.67
C TRP A 128 -14.78 2.58 -14.59
N ARG A 129 -14.36 2.98 -13.37
CA ARG A 129 -13.13 3.75 -13.17
C ARG A 129 -11.89 2.96 -13.54
N LEU A 130 -11.84 1.66 -13.21
CA LEU A 130 -10.75 0.79 -13.61
C LEU A 130 -10.59 0.82 -15.14
N GLU A 131 -11.66 0.50 -15.86
CA GLU A 131 -11.65 0.35 -17.32
C GLU A 131 -11.40 1.67 -18.06
N ASN A 132 -11.98 2.78 -17.57
CA ASN A 132 -11.99 4.05 -18.30
C ASN A 132 -10.94 5.06 -17.82
N ILE A 133 -10.39 4.90 -16.62
CA ILE A 133 -9.41 5.84 -16.06
C ILE A 133 -8.10 5.13 -15.77
N ILE A 134 -8.13 4.06 -14.97
CA ILE A 134 -6.91 3.41 -14.47
C ILE A 134 -6.15 2.72 -15.59
N LEU A 135 -6.83 1.97 -16.46
CA LEU A 135 -6.20 1.34 -17.61
C LEU A 135 -5.57 2.37 -18.56
N GLN A 136 -6.23 3.51 -18.73
CA GLN A 136 -5.69 4.60 -19.56
C GLN A 136 -4.42 5.18 -18.93
N LEU A 137 -4.41 5.40 -17.62
CA LEU A 137 -3.22 5.87 -16.90
C LEU A 137 -2.07 4.86 -16.95
N ILE A 138 -2.36 3.56 -16.86
CA ILE A 138 -1.36 2.49 -17.03
C ILE A 138 -0.73 2.58 -18.41
N ASN A 139 -1.55 2.70 -19.47
CA ASN A 139 -1.07 2.79 -20.85
C ASN A 139 -0.22 4.03 -21.13
N LEU A 140 -0.38 5.08 -20.32
CA LEU A 140 0.43 6.31 -20.41
C LEU A 140 1.78 6.21 -19.68
N CYS A 141 2.05 5.12 -18.94
CA CYS A 141 3.28 4.93 -18.17
C CYS A 141 4.19 3.90 -18.87
N PRO A 142 5.24 4.33 -19.61
CA PRO A 142 6.08 3.41 -20.38
C PRO A 142 6.86 2.41 -19.52
N ALA A 143 7.13 2.76 -18.26
CA ALA A 143 7.80 1.87 -17.31
C ALA A 143 6.88 0.73 -16.81
N CYS A 144 5.56 0.85 -16.97
CA CYS A 144 4.62 -0.20 -16.64
C CYS A 144 4.52 -1.20 -17.82
N ILE A 145 5.15 -2.35 -17.69
CA ILE A 145 5.21 -3.36 -18.77
C ILE A 145 4.04 -4.36 -18.74
N GLY A 146 3.18 -4.27 -17.72
CA GLY A 146 2.00 -5.11 -17.59
C GLY A 146 1.27 -4.88 -16.28
N TYR A 147 0.03 -5.36 -16.21
CA TYR A 147 -0.75 -5.33 -15.00
C TYR A 147 -1.57 -6.61 -14.81
N SER A 148 -1.91 -6.91 -13.55
CA SER A 148 -2.84 -7.98 -13.19
C SER A 148 -3.79 -7.49 -12.11
N VAL A 149 -5.09 -7.79 -12.26
CA VAL A 149 -6.10 -7.54 -11.24
C VAL A 149 -6.28 -8.82 -10.45
N LEU A 150 -6.00 -8.77 -9.14
CA LEU A 150 -6.09 -9.94 -8.28
C LEU A 150 -7.52 -10.15 -7.80
N PRO A 151 -8.03 -11.40 -7.82
CA PRO A 151 -9.33 -11.71 -7.24
C PRO A 151 -9.31 -11.52 -5.71
N LYS A 152 -10.49 -11.27 -5.12
CA LYS A 152 -10.67 -10.99 -3.68
C LYS A 152 -10.04 -12.06 -2.76
N SER A 153 -9.94 -13.31 -3.23
CA SER A 153 -9.41 -14.45 -2.46
C SER A 153 -7.89 -14.69 -2.60
N SER A 154 -7.15 -13.87 -3.35
CA SER A 154 -5.72 -14.11 -3.59
C SER A 154 -4.84 -13.76 -2.40
N SER A 155 -3.92 -14.68 -2.06
CA SER A 155 -2.83 -14.46 -1.10
C SER A 155 -1.73 -13.60 -1.73
N ILE A 156 -1.84 -12.28 -1.64
CA ILE A 156 -0.85 -11.35 -2.20
C ILE A 156 0.57 -11.64 -1.69
N SER A 157 0.70 -12.08 -0.43
CA SER A 157 1.98 -12.41 0.20
C SER A 157 2.73 -13.54 -0.49
N GLU A 158 2.03 -14.48 -1.14
CA GLU A 158 2.66 -15.56 -1.90
C GLU A 158 3.14 -15.07 -3.26
N ILE A 159 2.35 -14.21 -3.91
CA ILE A 159 2.64 -13.67 -5.25
C ILE A 159 3.88 -12.77 -5.22
N ILE A 160 4.00 -11.95 -4.19
CA ILE A 160 5.10 -10.97 -4.05
C ILE A 160 6.30 -11.54 -3.29
N LYS A 161 6.23 -12.80 -2.86
CA LYS A 161 7.27 -13.43 -2.07
C LYS A 161 8.59 -13.35 -2.83
N ASP A 162 9.62 -12.86 -2.12
CA ASP A 162 10.98 -12.70 -2.63
C ASP A 162 11.15 -11.66 -3.75
N LYS A 163 10.09 -10.98 -4.19
CA LYS A 163 10.18 -9.93 -5.21
C LYS A 163 10.64 -8.61 -4.61
N LEU A 164 11.21 -7.76 -5.45
CA LEU A 164 11.41 -6.36 -5.10
C LEU A 164 10.08 -5.63 -5.26
N VAL A 165 9.46 -5.24 -4.14
CA VAL A 165 8.09 -4.73 -4.10
C VAL A 165 8.07 -3.23 -3.83
N PHE A 166 7.27 -2.52 -4.63
CA PHE A 166 6.81 -1.17 -4.34
C PHE A 166 5.31 -1.22 -3.97
N PRO A 167 4.84 -0.48 -2.96
CA PRO A 167 5.61 0.29 -1.99
C PRO A 167 6.58 -0.56 -1.16
N GLU A 168 7.68 0.05 -0.72
CA GLU A 168 8.71 -0.65 0.04
C GLU A 168 8.14 -1.29 1.32
N PHE A 169 8.48 -2.55 1.57
CA PHE A 169 8.01 -3.38 2.69
C PHE A 169 6.54 -3.83 2.64
N TYR A 170 5.80 -3.56 1.56
CA TYR A 170 4.44 -4.07 1.39
C TYR A 170 4.42 -5.61 1.49
N ASP A 171 3.54 -6.17 2.32
CA ASP A 171 3.40 -7.63 2.50
C ASP A 171 1.93 -8.11 2.60
N GLY A 172 0.97 -7.24 2.30
CA GLY A 172 -0.47 -7.49 2.45
C GLY A 172 -1.00 -7.37 3.88
N LYS A 173 -0.15 -7.44 4.90
CA LYS A 173 -0.50 -7.14 6.30
C LYS A 173 -0.07 -5.72 6.69
N TYR A 174 1.09 -5.31 6.19
CA TYR A 174 1.66 -3.99 6.29
C TYR A 174 1.49 -3.29 4.94
N ILE A 175 0.75 -2.18 4.97
CA ILE A 175 0.42 -1.43 3.75
C ILE A 175 0.88 0.02 3.98
N PRO A 176 2.12 0.33 3.58
CA PRO A 176 2.71 1.63 3.84
C PRO A 176 2.08 2.72 2.96
N SER A 177 1.97 3.92 3.51
CA SER A 177 1.57 5.09 2.72
C SER A 177 2.66 5.45 1.71
N HIS A 178 2.30 5.55 0.43
CA HIS A 178 3.16 6.11 -0.61
C HIS A 178 3.19 7.64 -0.50
N ASP A 179 4.39 8.24 -0.45
CA ASP A 179 4.59 9.69 -0.50
C ASP A 179 5.77 9.99 -1.43
N LEU A 180 5.48 10.56 -2.61
CA LEU A 180 6.47 10.92 -3.63
C LEU A 180 7.62 11.77 -3.08
N ARG A 181 7.37 12.61 -2.05
CA ARG A 181 8.40 13.48 -1.48
C ARG A 181 9.52 12.71 -0.78
N LYS A 182 9.22 11.50 -0.31
CA LYS A 182 10.20 10.62 0.35
C LYS A 182 11.09 9.91 -0.67
N LEU A 183 10.58 9.65 -1.87
CA LEU A 183 11.31 8.97 -2.93
C LEU A 183 12.36 9.86 -3.58
N LYS A 184 12.23 11.20 -3.55
CA LYS A 184 13.21 12.13 -4.13
C LYS A 184 14.51 12.32 -3.32
N LYS A 185 14.59 11.87 -2.07
CA LYS A 185 15.69 12.21 -1.13
C LYS A 185 16.85 11.22 -1.09
N GLY A 186 17.15 10.55 -2.19
CA GLY A 186 18.28 9.62 -2.28
C GLY A 186 18.98 9.79 -3.61
#